data_AF-A0A6I3KVC0-F1
#
_entry.id   AF-A0A6I3KVC0-F1
#
_cell.length_a   1.000
_cell.length_b   1.000
_cell.length_c   1.000
_cell.angle_alpha   90.00
_cell.angle_beta   90.00
_cell.angle_gamma   90.00
#
_symmetry.space_group_name_H-M   'P 1'
#
loop_
_entity.id
_entity.type
_entity.pdbx_description
1 polymer ?
#
loop_
_entity_poly.entity_id
_entity_poly.type
_entity_poly.pdbx_seq_one_letter_code
_entity_poly.pdbx_strand_id
1 'polypeptide(L)' 'MDRRIGIADVVLAYGIQEVRRRVEQLRAAGQYYAATAIERELRAVAPPVARDDDVDAPRRRPDATETGRAHGTAALLAR' A
#
# COMPACT_ATOMS: atom_id res chain seq x y z
N MET A 1 -11.16 32.73 14.33
CA MET A 1 -10.36 31.60 13.81
C MET A 1 -11.31 30.43 13.63
N ASP A 2 -11.75 30.17 12.41
CA ASP A 2 -12.66 29.07 12.08
C ASP A 2 -11.85 27.76 12.10
N ARG A 3 -11.68 27.18 13.28
CA ARG A 3 -10.91 25.93 13.43
C ARG A 3 -11.80 24.77 13.03
N ARG A 4 -11.83 24.47 11.73
CA ARG A 4 -12.48 23.27 11.21
C ARG A 4 -11.75 22.05 11.75
N ILE A 5 -12.48 21.19 12.44
CA ILE A 5 -12.00 19.90 12.95
C ILE A 5 -12.15 18.88 11.81
N GLY A 6 -11.06 18.26 11.39
CA GLY A 6 -11.08 17.19 10.38
C GLY A 6 -11.18 15.82 11.03
N ILE A 7 -11.48 14.77 10.24
CA ILE A 7 -11.56 13.40 10.78
C ILE A 7 -10.23 12.92 11.41
N ALA A 8 -9.10 13.44 10.94
CA ALA A 8 -7.78 13.13 11.51
C ALA A 8 -7.68 13.61 12.97
N ASP A 9 -8.18 14.81 13.27
CA ASP A 9 -8.21 15.35 14.64
C ASP A 9 -9.14 14.52 15.53
N VAL A 10 -10.27 14.05 14.98
CA VAL A 10 -11.22 13.19 15.71
C VAL A 10 -10.59 11.82 16.00
N VAL A 11 -9.89 11.22 15.03
CA VAL A 11 -9.16 9.96 15.24
C VAL A 11 -8.04 10.14 16.26
N LEU A 12 -7.34 11.28 16.25
CA LEU A 12 -6.31 11.58 17.25
C LEU A 12 -6.90 11.69 18.66
N ALA A 13 -8.07 12.31 18.80
CA ALA A 13 -8.71 12.54 20.09
C ALA A 13 -9.39 11.29 20.67
N TYR A 14 -10.03 10.46 19.84
CA TYR A 14 -10.89 9.37 20.29
C TYR A 14 -10.41 7.97 19.86
N GLY A 15 -9.47 7.88 18.92
CA GLY A 15 -8.96 6.63 18.38
C GLY A 15 -9.81 6.07 17.22
N ILE A 16 -9.14 5.34 16.33
CA ILE A 16 -9.75 4.81 15.09
C ILE A 16 -10.90 3.84 15.35
N GLN A 17 -10.84 3.06 16.43
CA GLN A 17 -11.87 2.05 16.75
C GLN A 17 -13.19 2.71 17.15
N GLU A 18 -13.14 3.81 17.91
CA GLU A 18 -14.35 4.53 18.32
C GLU A 18 -15.00 5.21 17.13
N VAL A 19 -14.20 5.76 16.21
CA VAL A 19 -14.73 6.32 14.94
C VAL A 19 -15.40 5.23 14.10
N ARG A 20 -14.82 4.02 13.99
CA ARG A 20 -15.43 2.89 13.27
C ARG A 20 -16.75 2.45 13.89
N ARG A 21 -16.78 2.31 15.23
CA ARG A 21 -18.00 2.00 15.96
C ARG A 21 -19.09 3.04 15.71
N ARG A 22 -18.72 4.33 15.66
CA ARG A 22 -19.67 5.41 15.35
C ARG A 22 -20.23 5.30 13.94
N VAL A 23 -19.39 4.97 12.96
CA VAL A 23 -19.82 4.72 11.57
C VAL A 23 -20.83 3.58 11.50
N GLU A 24 -20.63 2.50 12.24
CA GLU A 24 -21.59 1.39 12.31
C GLU A 24 -22.94 1.83 12.91
N GLN A 25 -22.93 2.65 13.96
CA GLN A 25 -24.14 3.23 14.53
C GLN A 25 -24.89 4.12 13.52
N LEU A 26 -24.17 4.93 12.74
CA LEU A 26 -24.77 5.76 11.68
C LEU A 26 -25.45 4.89 10.61
N ARG A 27 -24.82 3.78 10.20
CA ARG A 27 -25.42 2.81 9.28
C ARG A 27 -26.68 2.17 9.86
N ALA A 28 -26.65 1.76 11.13
CA ALA A 28 -27.80 1.19 11.82
C ALA A 28 -28.96 2.19 11.95
N ALA A 29 -28.66 3.49 12.08
CA ALA A 29 -29.62 4.57 12.11
C ALA A 29 -30.13 5.01 10.72
N GLY A 30 -29.71 4.35 9.63
CA GLY A 30 -30.08 4.72 8.26
C GLY A 30 -29.36 5.96 7.71
N GLN A 31 -28.38 6.51 8.43
CA GLN A 31 -27.61 7.69 8.05
C GLN A 31 -26.43 7.32 7.13
N TYR A 32 -26.73 6.63 6.02
CA TYR A 32 -25.72 6.09 5.11
C TYR A 32 -24.80 7.16 4.51
N TYR A 33 -25.35 8.33 4.16
CA TYR A 33 -24.55 9.42 3.59
C TYR A 33 -23.47 9.93 4.57
N ALA A 34 -23.85 10.11 5.84
CA ALA A 34 -22.92 10.54 6.88
C ALA A 34 -21.83 9.49 7.15
N ALA A 35 -22.24 8.22 7.22
CA ALA A 35 -21.30 7.10 7.37
C ALA A 35 -20.29 7.05 6.20
N THR A 36 -20.77 7.14 4.96
CA THR A 36 -19.92 7.11 3.75
C THR A 36 -18.98 8.32 3.68
N ALA A 37 -19.43 9.51 4.07
CA ALA A 37 -18.59 10.70 4.10
C ALA A 37 -17.39 10.50 5.05
N ILE A 38 -17.64 10.01 6.27
CA ILE A 38 -16.59 9.73 7.26
C ILE A 38 -15.64 8.65 6.77
N GLU A 39 -16.15 7.54 6.21
CA GLU A 39 -15.32 6.47 5.65
C GLU A 39 -14.41 6.95 4.52
N ARG A 40 -14.91 7.87 3.69
CA ARG A 40 -14.13 8.47 2.60
C ARG A 40 -13.01 9.34 3.14
N GLU A 41 -13.28 10.17 4.15
CA GLU A 41 -12.24 10.98 4.78
C GLU A 41 -11.21 10.12 5.52
N LEU A 42 -11.63 9.07 6.22
CA LEU A 42 -10.72 8.11 6.87
C LEU A 42 -9.76 7.47 5.88
N ARG A 43 -10.25 7.09 4.70
CA ARG A 43 -9.42 6.52 3.63
C ARG A 43 -8.43 7.53 3.04
N ALA A 44 -8.76 8.82 3.06
CA ALA A 44 -7.86 9.87 2.61
C ALA A 44 -6.73 10.17 3.63
N VAL A 45 -6.97 9.89 4.91
CA VAL A 45 -6.03 10.13 6.01
C VAL A 45 -5.12 8.92 6.26
N ALA A 46 -5.61 7.70 6.05
CA ALA A 46 -4.77 6.51 6.07
C ALA A 46 -4.06 6.35 4.71
N PRO A 47 -2.72 6.47 4.61
CA PRO A 47 -2.04 6.04 3.40
C PRO A 47 -2.41 4.57 3.11
N PRO A 48 -2.41 4.11 1.84
CA PRO A 48 -2.52 2.70 1.58
C PRO A 48 -1.40 2.04 2.37
N VAL A 49 -1.74 1.32 3.43
CA VAL A 49 -0.80 0.45 4.10
C VAL A 49 -0.18 -0.38 2.98
N ALA A 50 1.11 -0.17 2.73
CA ALA A 50 1.90 -1.13 1.99
C ALA A 50 1.59 -2.44 2.69
N ARG A 51 0.89 -3.34 1.98
CA ARG A 51 0.61 -4.65 2.53
C ARG A 51 1.96 -5.21 2.96
N ASP A 52 2.08 -5.66 4.20
CA ASP A 52 3.25 -6.40 4.69
C ASP A 52 3.52 -7.71 3.89
N ASP A 53 2.85 -7.92 2.76
CA ASP A 53 3.00 -9.04 1.82
C ASP A 53 4.26 -8.96 0.92
N ASP A 54 5.12 -7.94 1.06
CA ASP A 54 6.41 -7.84 0.35
C ASP A 54 7.58 -8.55 1.11
N VAL A 55 7.27 -9.44 2.06
CA VAL A 55 8.24 -10.28 2.79
C VAL A 55 8.04 -11.77 2.50
N ASP A 56 7.94 -12.17 1.22
CA ASP A 56 8.29 -13.55 0.79
C ASP A 56 8.44 -13.65 -0.74
N ALA A 57 9.57 -13.17 -1.30
CA ALA A 57 10.00 -13.59 -2.62
C ALA A 57 11.29 -14.43 -2.47
N PRO A 58 11.27 -15.73 -2.82
CA PRO A 58 12.39 -16.62 -2.53
C PRO A 58 13.61 -16.24 -3.35
N ARG A 59 14.77 -16.20 -2.67
CA ARG A 59 16.09 -16.00 -3.27
C ARG A 59 16.39 -17.10 -4.30
N ARG A 60 16.03 -16.88 -5.57
CA ARG A 60 16.52 -17.70 -6.67
C ARG A 60 17.95 -17.25 -6.99
N ARG A 61 18.95 -17.93 -6.42
CA ARG A 61 20.31 -17.91 -6.99
C ARG A 61 20.21 -18.55 -8.39
N PRO A 62 20.66 -17.91 -9.47
CA PRO A 62 21.01 -18.64 -10.66
C PRO A 62 22.36 -19.31 -10.39
N ASP A 63 22.30 -20.60 -9.99
CA ASP A 63 23.44 -21.49 -10.10
C ASP A 63 23.65 -21.84 -11.58
N ALA A 64 24.91 -22.01 -11.96
CA ALA A 64 25.38 -22.00 -13.32
C ALA A 64 24.98 -23.24 -14.11
N THR A 65 24.63 -23.09 -15.40
CA THR A 65 25.05 -24.05 -16.43
C THR A 65 25.00 -23.42 -17.82
N GLU A 66 26.20 -23.11 -18.32
CA GLU A 66 26.71 -23.55 -19.62
C GLU A 66 25.68 -23.81 -20.74
N THR A 67 25.72 -23.00 -21.79
CA THR A 67 25.41 -23.49 -23.14
C THR A 67 26.33 -22.78 -24.13
N GLY A 68 27.20 -23.57 -24.74
CA GLY A 68 28.26 -23.13 -25.63
C GLY A 68 27.77 -22.37 -26.86
N ARG A 69 28.60 -21.44 -27.31
CA ARG A 69 28.69 -21.05 -28.72
C ARG A 69 30.16 -20.99 -29.10
N ALA A 70 30.65 -22.11 -29.60
CA ALA A 70 31.78 -22.10 -30.50
C ALA A 70 31.36 -21.33 -31.77
N HIS A 71 32.07 -20.24 -32.07
CA HIS A 71 32.25 -19.77 -33.43
C HIS A 71 33.67 -19.24 -33.54
N GLY A 72 34.57 -20.10 -33.98
CA GLY A 72 35.80 -19.64 -34.60
C GLY A 72 35.49 -19.13 -36.00
N THR A 73 36.02 -17.97 -36.34
CA THR A 73 36.68 -17.69 -37.62
C THR A 73 37.41 -16.34 -37.57
N ALA A 74 38.74 -16.43 -37.74
CA ALA A 74 39.67 -15.50 -38.37
C ALA A 74 39.36 -13.99 -38.42
N ALA A 75 40.27 -13.17 -37.86
CA ALA A 75 41.04 -12.17 -38.63
C ALA A 75 42.07 -11.43 -37.75
N LEU A 76 43.35 -11.57 -38.13
CA LEU A 76 44.33 -10.50 -38.36
C LEU A 76 44.54 -9.41 -37.28
N LEU A 77 45.73 -9.36 -36.67
CA LEU A 77 46.73 -8.28 -36.83
C LEU A 77 47.80 -8.31 -35.72
N ALA A 78 49.07 -8.35 -36.17
CA ALA A 78 50.28 -7.73 -35.61
C ALA A 78 50.43 -7.64 -34.07
N ARG A 79 51.52 -8.13 -33.48
CA ARG A 79 52.88 -7.65 -33.73
C ARG A 79 53.89 -8.50 -32.96
#